data_AF-A0A1D1XFD7-F1
#
_entry.id   AF-A0A1D1XFD7-F1
#
_cell.length_a   1.000
_cell.length_b   1.000
_cell.length_c   1.000
_cell.angle_alpha   90.00
_cell.angle_beta   90.00
_cell.angle_gamma   90.00
#
_symmetry.space_group_name_H-M   'P 1'
#
loop_
_entity.id
_entity.type
_entity.pdbx_description
1 polymer ?
#
loop_
_entity_poly.entity_id
_entity_poly.type
_entity_poly.pdbx_seq_one_letter_code
_entity_poly.pdbx_strand_id
1 'polypeptide(L)'
;RGIRVLRVAQSLLRVFARHLSPSRFSLCASLSLCVCGCASTRPLPERRREGELIPAMASYLAANPDNPSSAAPAAGGSDKLTRLSSRNFALTSIDLQKLPHLRDYLPGLPTQSNPIDRSPFYRPFPGFYIGPAEVVLRHILFDLSGVHSPAPTRSLLAYHGAGPREVIYFDPHTVRAAIVTCGGLCPGLNTVIRELVVGLWDLYGVRQIYGVRDGYRGFYSSEPLRLEPKMVNHWHKMGGTALATSRGGFDLDKIVGAIETRGFNQVYIIGGDGTMRGAVEIFEEVRRRRLNVSITGIPKTVDNDIGIIDRSFGFETAVEMAQQAISAAHVEAESAVNGIGLVKLMGRSTGHIALHATLSSRDVDCCLIPETDFYLEGKGGLFEFLDQRLQQMGHAVLVVAEGAGQDIIPRTEAQREERDPSGNPVFLDVGAWLKSELKRWWEREHAGELFTVKYIDPTYMIRAVPANATDNLYCTLLAHSSIHGIMAGYTGFVSGPINGNYAYIPLAEVAMAKNVVDTKDHKWAWVRSVTNQPDFAKSD
;
A
#
# COMPACT_ATOMS: atom_id res chain seq x y z
N ARG A 1 -23.20 -8.75 40.39
CA ARG A 1 -21.88 -8.08 40.57
C ARG A 1 -21.73 -6.80 39.71
N GLY A 2 -22.34 -6.67 38.52
CA GLY A 2 -22.26 -5.46 37.67
C GLY A 2 -22.91 -4.17 38.20
N ILE A 3 -24.02 -4.26 38.95
CA ILE A 3 -24.74 -3.06 39.46
C ILE A 3 -23.96 -2.32 40.57
N ARG A 4 -23.10 -3.04 41.32
CA ARG A 4 -22.22 -2.42 42.34
C ARG A 4 -21.04 -1.66 41.72
N VAL A 5 -20.55 -2.07 40.55
CA VAL A 5 -19.44 -1.41 39.83
C VAL A 5 -19.89 -0.06 39.25
N LEU A 6 -21.10 0.03 38.71
CA LEU A 6 -21.66 1.28 38.19
C LEU A 6 -21.88 2.36 39.27
N ARG A 7 -22.30 1.98 40.48
CA ARG A 7 -22.51 2.93 41.59
C ARG A 7 -21.20 3.48 42.16
N VAL A 8 -20.12 2.71 42.10
CA VAL A 8 -18.77 3.15 42.50
C VAL A 8 -18.19 4.11 41.46
N ALA A 9 -18.35 3.81 40.16
CA ALA A 9 -17.92 4.69 39.07
C ALA A 9 -18.65 6.05 39.08
N GLN A 10 -19.96 6.07 39.32
CA GLN A 10 -20.74 7.31 39.42
C GLN A 10 -20.38 8.16 40.65
N SER A 11 -19.96 7.53 41.75
CA SER A 11 -19.53 8.25 42.95
C SER A 11 -18.15 8.88 42.76
N LEU A 12 -17.23 8.19 42.08
CA LEU A 12 -15.88 8.70 41.75
C LEU A 12 -15.93 9.89 40.76
N LEU A 13 -16.81 9.84 39.76
CA LEU A 13 -17.00 10.96 38.82
C LEU A 13 -17.53 12.24 39.49
N ARG A 14 -18.40 12.10 40.52
CA ARG A 14 -18.92 13.25 41.29
C ARG A 14 -17.86 13.90 42.19
N VAL A 15 -16.87 13.13 42.65
CA VAL A 15 -15.73 13.67 43.41
C VAL A 15 -14.77 14.40 42.49
N PHE A 16 -14.48 13.85 41.30
CA PHE A 16 -13.61 14.50 40.30
C PHE A 16 -14.19 15.83 39.76
N ALA A 17 -15.50 15.92 39.60
CA ALA A 17 -16.16 17.13 39.11
C ALA A 17 -16.12 18.33 40.08
N ARG A 18 -15.81 18.12 41.37
CA ARG A 18 -15.73 19.19 42.38
C ARG A 18 -14.34 19.86 42.49
N HIS A 19 -13.34 19.38 41.73
CA HIS A 19 -11.95 19.86 41.82
C HIS A 19 -11.35 20.37 40.50
N LEU A 20 -12.18 20.64 39.48
CA LEU A 20 -11.73 21.11 38.17
C LEU A 20 -12.22 22.53 37.88
N SER A 21 -11.30 23.39 37.41
CA SER A 21 -11.59 24.76 36.99
C SER A 21 -12.34 24.81 35.64
N PRO A 22 -12.97 25.95 35.26
CA PRO A 22 -14.00 26.00 34.21
C PRO A 22 -13.56 25.63 32.79
N SER A 23 -12.26 25.48 32.51
CA SER A 23 -11.75 25.25 31.15
C SER A 23 -11.69 23.78 30.71
N ARG A 24 -12.17 22.81 31.51
CA ARG A 24 -12.12 21.36 31.17
C ARG A 24 -13.49 20.66 31.13
N PHE A 25 -14.58 21.37 30.85
CA PHE A 25 -15.93 20.79 30.81
C PHE A 25 -16.27 20.04 29.51
N SER A 26 -15.58 20.31 28.40
CA SER A 26 -15.87 19.73 27.08
C SER A 26 -15.51 18.23 26.95
N LEU A 27 -14.56 17.73 27.75
CA LEU A 27 -14.06 16.35 27.62
C LEU A 27 -14.96 15.30 28.31
N CYS A 28 -15.75 15.69 29.32
CA CYS A 28 -16.58 14.74 30.09
C CYS A 28 -17.92 14.40 29.43
N ALA A 29 -18.47 15.27 28.57
CA ALA A 29 -19.76 15.03 27.92
C ALA A 29 -19.69 13.88 26.89
N SER A 30 -18.53 13.70 26.26
CA SER A 30 -18.31 12.67 25.22
C SER A 30 -18.19 11.25 25.78
N LEU A 31 -17.78 11.07 27.05
CA LEU A 31 -17.65 9.75 27.67
C LEU A 31 -18.98 9.12 28.10
N SER A 32 -20.01 9.91 28.42
CA SER A 32 -21.32 9.37 28.82
C SER A 32 -22.13 8.75 27.68
N LEU A 33 -21.92 9.22 26.44
CA LEU A 33 -22.63 8.71 25.25
C LEU A 33 -22.10 7.34 24.78
N CYS A 34 -20.85 7.00 25.07
CA CYS A 34 -20.25 5.74 24.64
C CYS A 34 -20.72 4.51 25.45
N VAL A 35 -21.21 4.71 26.68
CA VAL A 35 -21.57 3.58 27.58
C VAL A 35 -23.03 3.12 27.44
N CYS A 36 -23.93 3.95 26.88
CA CYS A 36 -25.35 3.60 26.73
C CYS A 36 -25.72 2.89 25.41
N GLY A 37 -24.81 2.80 24.43
CA GLY A 37 -25.09 2.22 23.11
C GLY A 37 -25.06 0.68 23.03
N CYS A 38 -24.61 -0.01 24.07
CA CYS A 38 -24.41 -1.46 24.06
C CYS A 38 -25.34 -2.21 25.03
N ALA A 39 -26.66 -2.08 24.87
CA ALA A 39 -27.64 -3.07 25.37
C ALA A 39 -29.06 -2.76 24.87
N SER A 40 -29.51 -3.34 23.76
CA SER A 40 -30.88 -3.88 23.63
C SER A 40 -31.13 -4.47 22.23
N THR A 41 -31.59 -5.71 22.21
CA THR A 41 -32.03 -6.52 21.07
C THR A 41 -33.57 -6.55 20.99
N ARG A 42 -34.19 -6.05 19.90
CA ARG A 42 -35.46 -6.51 19.25
C ARG A 42 -35.99 -5.51 18.18
N PRO A 43 -36.82 -5.96 17.22
CA PRO A 43 -36.99 -5.32 15.91
C PRO A 43 -38.06 -4.22 15.88
N LEU A 44 -37.91 -3.25 14.96
CA LEU A 44 -38.88 -2.19 14.69
C LEU A 44 -39.70 -2.47 13.41
N PRO A 45 -41.02 -2.20 13.38
CA PRO A 45 -41.88 -2.38 12.21
C PRO A 45 -41.95 -1.13 11.31
N GLU A 46 -42.47 -1.34 10.10
CA GLU A 46 -42.64 -0.37 9.01
C GLU A 46 -43.49 0.88 9.30
N ARG A 47 -43.14 1.96 8.56
CA ARG A 47 -43.89 3.16 8.15
C ARG A 47 -44.53 4.03 9.23
N ARG A 48 -44.03 5.28 9.34
CA ARG A 48 -44.89 6.49 9.44
C ARG A 48 -44.16 7.73 8.89
N ARG A 49 -45.01 8.69 8.51
CA ARG A 49 -44.85 9.80 7.56
C ARG A 49 -43.83 10.88 7.98
N GLU A 50 -43.35 11.58 6.95
CA GLU A 50 -42.68 12.87 6.98
C GLU A 50 -43.37 13.88 7.90
N GLY A 51 -42.57 14.64 8.66
CA GLY A 51 -43.01 15.79 9.43
C GLY A 51 -42.34 15.91 10.79
N GLU A 52 -41.45 16.91 10.90
CA GLU A 52 -40.99 17.59 12.12
C GLU A 52 -39.87 16.98 12.99
N LEU A 53 -39.07 17.91 13.55
CA LEU A 53 -37.91 17.83 14.47
C LEU A 53 -36.53 17.95 13.78
N ILE A 54 -35.67 18.97 13.94
CA ILE A 54 -35.50 20.12 14.87
C ILE A 54 -34.61 21.19 14.18
N PRO A 55 -34.84 22.52 14.37
CA PRO A 55 -33.86 23.56 14.08
C PRO A 55 -33.04 23.92 15.34
N ALA A 56 -31.73 23.69 15.34
CA ALA A 56 -30.84 24.16 16.40
C ALA A 56 -29.39 24.33 15.89
N MET A 57 -29.16 25.28 14.97
CA MET A 57 -27.81 25.80 14.67
C MET A 57 -27.83 27.15 13.95
N ALA A 58 -28.83 28.01 14.23
CA ALA A 58 -29.04 29.27 13.51
C ALA A 58 -29.17 30.50 14.43
N SER A 59 -28.45 30.54 15.55
CA SER A 59 -28.52 31.68 16.49
C SER A 59 -27.18 32.06 17.10
N TYR A 60 -26.14 32.27 16.27
CA TYR A 60 -24.87 32.83 16.74
C TYR A 60 -24.24 33.91 15.83
N LEU A 61 -24.99 34.47 14.87
CA LEU A 61 -24.47 35.52 13.96
C LEU A 61 -25.46 36.67 13.77
N ALA A 62 -25.87 37.32 14.86
CA ALA A 62 -26.56 38.61 14.77
C ALA A 62 -26.36 39.44 16.05
N ALA A 63 -25.33 40.30 16.08
CA ALA A 63 -25.29 41.53 16.88
C ALA A 63 -24.02 42.36 16.59
N ASN A 64 -24.16 43.42 15.75
CA ASN A 64 -23.74 44.81 16.03
C ASN A 64 -23.58 45.62 14.73
N PRO A 65 -24.41 46.66 14.51
CA PRO A 65 -24.12 47.73 13.56
C PRO A 65 -23.37 48.89 14.24
N ASP A 66 -22.78 49.77 13.41
CA ASP A 66 -22.17 51.08 13.73
C ASP A 66 -20.65 51.13 13.96
N ASN A 67 -19.88 51.40 12.88
CA ASN A 67 -19.04 52.60 12.76
C ASN A 67 -18.44 52.76 11.32
N PRO A 68 -18.34 53.97 10.73
CA PRO A 68 -17.81 54.20 9.38
C PRO A 68 -16.37 54.79 9.37
N SER A 69 -15.50 54.28 8.49
CA SER A 69 -14.28 54.93 7.92
C SER A 69 -13.48 53.84 7.17
N SER A 70 -13.41 53.85 5.84
CA SER A 70 -12.61 54.65 4.91
C SER A 70 -11.40 53.85 4.35
N ALA A 71 -11.32 53.88 3.01
CA ALA A 71 -10.18 53.54 2.15
C ALA A 71 -9.73 52.07 2.02
N ALA A 72 -10.27 51.39 0.99
CA ALA A 72 -9.66 50.25 0.34
C ALA A 72 -8.56 50.70 -0.66
N PRO A 73 -7.41 50.00 -0.78
CA PRO A 73 -6.66 49.99 -2.03
C PRO A 73 -7.16 48.85 -2.93
N ALA A 74 -7.06 49.13 -4.22
CA ALA A 74 -7.75 48.47 -5.31
C ALA A 74 -7.34 47.01 -5.56
N ALA A 75 -8.32 46.29 -6.10
CA ALA A 75 -8.24 44.94 -6.62
C ALA A 75 -7.21 44.78 -7.74
N GLY A 76 -6.50 43.65 -7.71
CA GLY A 76 -5.67 43.17 -8.80
C GLY A 76 -5.34 41.70 -8.59
N GLY A 77 -6.30 40.79 -8.78
CA GLY A 77 -5.99 39.36 -8.72
C GLY A 77 -7.16 38.36 -8.73
N SER A 78 -8.41 38.78 -8.54
CA SER A 78 -9.49 37.84 -8.22
C SER A 78 -10.41 37.44 -9.39
N ASP A 79 -9.93 37.35 -10.63
CA ASP A 79 -10.82 37.12 -11.79
C ASP A 79 -10.53 35.86 -12.63
N LYS A 80 -9.80 34.89 -12.07
CA LYS A 80 -9.63 33.56 -12.71
C LYS A 80 -10.58 32.49 -12.17
N LEU A 81 -11.02 32.56 -10.91
CA LEU A 81 -11.91 31.54 -10.33
C LEU A 81 -13.39 31.77 -10.67
N THR A 82 -13.80 33.02 -10.92
CA THR A 82 -15.20 33.43 -11.13
C THR A 82 -15.80 33.03 -12.47
N ARG A 83 -15.00 32.50 -13.43
CA ARG A 83 -15.47 32.08 -14.77
C ARG A 83 -15.80 30.59 -14.92
N LEU A 84 -15.69 29.79 -13.85
CA LEU A 84 -16.06 28.36 -13.89
C LEU A 84 -17.56 28.11 -13.65
N SER A 85 -18.36 29.16 -13.40
CA SER A 85 -19.79 28.99 -13.20
C SER A 85 -20.49 28.59 -14.51
N SER A 86 -21.20 27.46 -14.46
CA SER A 86 -22.15 26.98 -15.49
C SER A 86 -21.61 26.52 -16.85
N ARG A 87 -20.44 25.85 -16.89
CA ARG A 87 -20.13 24.99 -18.05
C ARG A 87 -20.75 23.60 -17.85
N ASN A 88 -21.61 23.19 -18.78
CA ASN A 88 -22.03 21.80 -18.89
C ASN A 88 -20.81 20.98 -19.36
N PHE A 89 -20.24 20.19 -18.45
CA PHE A 89 -19.14 19.29 -18.76
C PHE A 89 -19.74 17.94 -19.19
N ALA A 90 -19.55 17.57 -20.46
CA ALA A 90 -19.86 16.22 -20.91
C ALA A 90 -18.68 15.30 -20.54
N LEU A 91 -18.97 14.20 -19.85
CA LEU A 91 -17.98 13.13 -19.64
C LEU A 91 -17.60 12.53 -21.01
N THR A 92 -16.30 12.43 -21.25
CA THR A 92 -15.73 11.76 -22.43
C THR A 92 -16.17 10.28 -22.46
N SER A 93 -16.05 9.62 -23.62
CA SER A 93 -16.25 8.17 -23.73
C SER A 93 -15.41 7.41 -22.69
N ILE A 94 -15.90 6.24 -22.26
CA ILE A 94 -15.15 5.33 -21.38
C ILE A 94 -14.57 4.21 -22.26
N ASP A 95 -13.26 3.99 -22.17
CA ASP A 95 -12.58 2.85 -22.79
C ASP A 95 -12.35 1.78 -21.72
N LEU A 96 -13.06 0.66 -21.86
CA LEU A 96 -12.97 -0.45 -20.93
C LEU A 96 -11.82 -1.36 -21.35
N GLN A 97 -10.80 -1.43 -20.49
CA GLN A 97 -9.64 -2.25 -20.73
C GLN A 97 -10.03 -3.73 -20.84
N LYS A 98 -9.72 -4.32 -22.00
CA LYS A 98 -10.05 -5.72 -22.27
C LYS A 98 -9.29 -6.63 -21.32
N LEU A 99 -10.04 -7.46 -20.59
CA LEU A 99 -9.50 -8.49 -19.71
C LEU A 99 -9.52 -9.86 -20.42
N PRO A 100 -8.41 -10.61 -20.46
CA PRO A 100 -8.41 -11.93 -21.06
C PRO A 100 -9.31 -12.90 -20.30
N HIS A 101 -10.02 -13.73 -21.04
CA HIS A 101 -10.89 -14.78 -20.51
C HIS A 101 -10.62 -16.09 -21.23
N LEU A 102 -10.73 -17.22 -20.55
CA LEU A 102 -10.54 -18.55 -21.16
C LEU A 102 -11.34 -18.75 -22.46
N ARG A 103 -12.54 -18.20 -22.55
CA ARG A 103 -13.41 -18.28 -23.74
C ARG A 103 -12.82 -17.65 -25.00
N ASP A 104 -11.86 -16.72 -24.83
CA ASP A 104 -11.19 -16.07 -25.96
C ASP A 104 -10.41 -17.08 -26.83
N TYR A 105 -9.98 -18.21 -26.25
CA TYR A 105 -9.21 -19.25 -26.95
C TYR A 105 -9.67 -20.69 -26.68
N LEU A 106 -10.67 -20.89 -25.81
CA LEU A 106 -11.34 -22.17 -25.54
C LEU A 106 -12.85 -22.02 -25.75
N PRO A 107 -13.36 -22.22 -26.98
CA PRO A 107 -14.79 -22.14 -27.24
C PRO A 107 -15.54 -23.30 -26.57
N GLY A 108 -16.75 -23.04 -26.06
CA GLY A 108 -17.63 -24.09 -25.53
C GLY A 108 -17.32 -24.56 -24.11
N LEU A 109 -16.57 -23.78 -23.31
CA LEU A 109 -16.38 -24.09 -21.90
C LEU A 109 -17.73 -24.17 -21.16
N PRO A 110 -17.96 -25.20 -20.33
CA PRO A 110 -19.18 -25.31 -19.56
C PRO A 110 -19.25 -24.19 -18.52
N THR A 111 -20.48 -23.74 -18.26
CA THR A 111 -20.78 -22.73 -17.25
C THR A 111 -21.66 -23.32 -16.17
N GLN A 112 -21.51 -22.85 -14.94
CA GLN A 112 -22.38 -23.22 -13.84
C GLN A 112 -22.66 -22.03 -12.92
N SER A 113 -23.75 -22.10 -12.15
CA SER A 113 -24.05 -21.11 -11.12
C SER A 113 -23.01 -21.19 -10.01
N ASN A 114 -22.73 -20.03 -9.43
CA ASN A 114 -21.75 -19.90 -8.37
C ASN A 114 -22.19 -20.67 -7.12
N PRO A 115 -21.35 -21.58 -6.57
CA PRO A 115 -21.70 -22.38 -5.39
C PRO A 115 -22.00 -21.54 -4.15
N ILE A 116 -21.57 -20.27 -4.12
CA ILE A 116 -21.91 -19.31 -3.06
C ILE A 116 -23.43 -19.15 -2.90
N ASP A 117 -24.23 -19.31 -3.96
CA ASP A 117 -25.70 -19.31 -3.90
C ASP A 117 -26.27 -20.38 -2.96
N ARG A 118 -25.51 -21.46 -2.75
CA ARG A 118 -25.88 -22.62 -1.93
C ARG A 118 -25.10 -22.66 -0.61
N SER A 119 -24.40 -21.58 -0.28
CA SER A 119 -23.65 -21.48 0.97
C SER A 119 -24.58 -21.69 2.17
N PRO A 120 -24.23 -22.59 3.12
CA PRO A 120 -25.01 -22.77 4.33
C PRO A 120 -24.82 -21.62 5.33
N PHE A 121 -23.82 -20.75 5.13
CA PHE A 121 -23.41 -19.72 6.08
C PHE A 121 -24.02 -18.35 5.79
N TYR A 122 -24.26 -18.02 4.52
CA TYR A 122 -24.88 -16.75 4.14
C TYR A 122 -25.57 -16.87 2.78
N ARG A 123 -26.55 -16.00 2.52
CA ARG A 123 -27.25 -15.94 1.23
C ARG A 123 -26.88 -14.65 0.49
N PRO A 124 -26.56 -14.71 -0.81
CA PRO A 124 -26.38 -13.52 -1.63
C PRO A 124 -27.62 -12.62 -1.59
N PHE A 125 -27.40 -11.30 -1.56
CA PHE A 125 -28.44 -10.28 -1.64
C PHE A 125 -28.38 -9.58 -3.02
N PRO A 126 -29.44 -8.85 -3.46
CA PRO A 126 -29.38 -8.09 -4.71
C PRO A 126 -28.20 -7.11 -4.73
N GLY A 127 -27.32 -7.22 -5.73
CA GLY A 127 -26.08 -6.43 -5.80
C GLY A 127 -24.85 -7.10 -5.18
N PHE A 128 -24.94 -8.34 -4.71
CA PHE A 128 -23.79 -9.13 -4.27
C PHE A 128 -22.84 -9.48 -5.43
N TYR A 129 -23.41 -9.86 -6.58
CA TYR A 129 -22.64 -10.20 -7.77
C TYR A 129 -22.30 -8.95 -8.58
N ILE A 130 -21.05 -8.89 -9.02
CA ILE A 130 -20.54 -7.80 -9.85
C ILE A 130 -20.96 -8.03 -11.29
N GLY A 131 -21.63 -7.04 -11.87
CA GLY A 131 -22.11 -7.09 -13.24
C GLY A 131 -20.99 -6.90 -14.28
N PRO A 132 -21.18 -7.34 -15.53
CA PRO A 132 -20.19 -7.13 -16.60
C PRO A 132 -20.01 -5.64 -16.96
N ALA A 133 -21.00 -4.80 -16.65
CA ALA A 133 -20.97 -3.35 -16.89
C ALA A 133 -20.43 -2.55 -15.69
N GLU A 134 -20.09 -3.21 -14.59
CA GLU A 134 -19.52 -2.53 -13.42
C GLU A 134 -18.02 -2.32 -13.64
N VAL A 135 -17.61 -1.05 -13.68
CA VAL A 135 -16.26 -0.64 -14.05
C VAL A 135 -15.70 0.35 -13.05
N VAL A 136 -14.38 0.34 -12.89
CA VAL A 136 -13.62 1.24 -12.04
C VAL A 136 -12.77 2.13 -12.92
N LEU A 137 -12.97 3.45 -12.85
CA LEU A 137 -12.17 4.42 -13.59
C LEU A 137 -10.74 4.47 -13.03
N ARG A 138 -9.75 4.52 -13.92
CA ARG A 138 -8.34 4.65 -13.54
C ARG A 138 -8.04 5.99 -12.89
N HIS A 139 -8.55 7.08 -13.47
CA HIS A 139 -8.35 8.44 -12.98
C HIS A 139 -9.71 9.09 -12.70
N ILE A 140 -9.83 9.69 -11.52
CA ILE A 140 -11.06 10.38 -11.06
C ILE A 140 -10.83 11.88 -10.79
N LEU A 141 -9.59 12.34 -10.89
CA LEU A 141 -9.23 13.75 -10.72
C LEU A 141 -8.99 14.39 -12.09
N PHE A 142 -9.66 15.50 -12.35
CA PHE A 142 -9.61 16.22 -13.62
C PHE A 142 -9.39 17.71 -13.37
N ASP A 143 -8.40 18.29 -14.02
CA ASP A 143 -8.19 19.75 -14.03
C ASP A 143 -9.04 20.40 -15.14
N LEU A 144 -10.03 21.17 -14.72
CA LEU A 144 -10.96 21.87 -15.60
C LEU A 144 -10.46 23.27 -16.01
N SER A 145 -9.32 23.72 -15.49
CA SER A 145 -8.77 25.06 -15.75
C SER A 145 -8.17 25.21 -17.14
N GLY A 146 -7.80 24.11 -17.81
CA GLY A 146 -7.45 24.08 -19.23
C GLY A 146 -6.20 24.88 -19.63
N VAL A 147 -5.31 25.23 -18.68
CA VAL A 147 -4.24 26.21 -18.98
C VAL A 147 -3.01 25.55 -19.63
N HIS A 148 -2.75 24.25 -19.49
CA HIS A 148 -1.51 23.62 -20.01
C HIS A 148 -1.73 22.23 -20.65
N SER A 149 -2.58 22.15 -21.68
CA SER A 149 -2.43 21.23 -22.84
C SER A 149 -3.70 21.26 -23.68
N PRO A 150 -3.62 21.13 -25.02
CA PRO A 150 -4.81 20.84 -25.81
C PRO A 150 -5.32 19.49 -25.32
N ALA A 151 -6.50 19.46 -24.70
CA ALA A 151 -7.12 18.21 -24.29
C ALA A 151 -7.25 17.33 -25.55
N PRO A 152 -6.56 16.17 -25.64
CA PRO A 152 -7.08 15.16 -26.51
C PRO A 152 -8.43 14.79 -25.90
N THR A 153 -9.42 14.57 -26.74
CA THR A 153 -10.59 13.73 -26.51
C THR A 153 -10.13 12.34 -26.04
N ARG A 154 -9.51 12.24 -24.86
CA ARG A 154 -8.89 11.02 -24.36
C ARG A 154 -9.99 10.28 -23.60
N SER A 155 -10.39 9.15 -24.17
CA SER A 155 -11.34 8.24 -23.53
C SER A 155 -10.87 7.92 -22.11
N LEU A 156 -11.81 7.89 -21.16
CA LEU A 156 -11.53 7.56 -19.77
C LEU A 156 -11.25 6.06 -19.68
N LEU A 157 -10.02 5.70 -19.32
CA LEU A 157 -9.64 4.31 -19.13
C LEU A 157 -10.33 3.75 -17.87
N ALA A 158 -10.98 2.61 -18.02
CA ALA A 158 -11.64 1.89 -16.94
C ALA A 158 -11.27 0.40 -16.93
N TYR A 159 -11.39 -0.23 -15.78
CA TYR A 159 -11.15 -1.65 -15.57
C TYR A 159 -12.43 -2.32 -15.07
N HIS A 160 -12.55 -3.64 -15.26
CA HIS A 160 -13.67 -4.39 -14.71
C HIS A 160 -13.60 -4.41 -13.18
N GLY A 161 -14.73 -4.21 -12.51
CA GLY A 161 -14.83 -4.39 -11.05
C GLY A 161 -14.47 -5.81 -10.62
N ALA A 162 -13.68 -5.96 -9.57
CA ALA A 162 -13.33 -7.26 -9.02
C ALA A 162 -14.38 -7.74 -8.02
N GLY A 163 -14.69 -9.04 -8.03
CA GLY A 163 -15.64 -9.64 -7.10
C GLY A 163 -16.37 -10.85 -7.67
N PRO A 164 -17.29 -11.46 -6.89
CA PRO A 164 -17.97 -12.67 -7.30
C PRO A 164 -18.84 -12.44 -8.54
N ARG A 165 -18.89 -13.45 -9.42
CA ARG A 165 -19.80 -13.50 -10.56
C ARG A 165 -20.86 -14.56 -10.34
N GLU A 166 -22.04 -14.34 -10.89
CA GLU A 166 -23.19 -15.26 -10.79
C GLU A 166 -22.91 -16.58 -11.53
N VAL A 167 -22.14 -16.51 -12.62
CA VAL A 167 -21.70 -17.65 -13.43
C VAL A 167 -20.19 -17.83 -13.31
N ILE A 168 -19.77 -19.08 -13.15
CA ILE A 168 -18.37 -19.51 -13.11
C ILE A 168 -18.06 -20.54 -14.20
N TYR A 169 -16.78 -20.70 -14.53
CA TYR A 169 -16.27 -21.52 -15.65
C TYR A 169 -15.41 -22.71 -15.20
N PHE A 170 -15.10 -22.79 -13.91
CA PHE A 170 -14.44 -23.95 -13.32
C PHE A 170 -15.44 -24.72 -12.47
N ASP A 171 -15.52 -26.04 -12.67
CA ASP A 171 -16.17 -26.92 -11.71
C ASP A 171 -15.25 -27.11 -10.49
N PRO A 172 -15.64 -26.64 -9.29
CA PRO A 172 -14.81 -26.73 -8.09
C PRO A 172 -14.34 -28.15 -7.74
N HIS A 173 -15.07 -29.19 -8.14
CA HIS A 173 -14.69 -30.58 -7.89
C HIS A 173 -13.49 -31.04 -8.73
N THR A 174 -13.24 -30.37 -9.85
CA THR A 174 -12.14 -30.67 -10.79
C THR A 174 -10.98 -29.68 -10.69
N VAL A 175 -11.14 -28.59 -9.92
CA VAL A 175 -10.08 -27.60 -9.72
C VAL A 175 -8.88 -28.23 -9.01
N ARG A 176 -7.68 -28.05 -9.58
CA ARG A 176 -6.40 -28.19 -8.88
C ARG A 176 -5.68 -26.85 -8.92
N ALA A 177 -5.65 -26.18 -7.77
CA ALA A 177 -5.04 -24.87 -7.61
C ALA A 177 -3.57 -24.98 -7.16
N ALA A 178 -2.69 -24.22 -7.79
CA ALA A 178 -1.30 -24.05 -7.39
C ALA A 178 -1.06 -22.61 -6.90
N ILE A 179 -0.45 -22.46 -5.72
CA ILE A 179 -0.11 -21.17 -5.11
C ILE A 179 1.41 -21.12 -4.97
N VAL A 180 2.04 -20.07 -5.50
CA VAL A 180 3.50 -19.90 -5.43
C VAL A 180 3.86 -18.51 -4.90
N THR A 181 4.86 -18.44 -4.02
CA THR A 181 5.45 -17.18 -3.53
C THR A 181 6.90 -17.04 -4.02
N CYS A 182 7.21 -15.91 -4.63
CA CYS A 182 8.50 -15.65 -5.26
C CYS A 182 9.15 -14.34 -4.76
N GLY A 183 10.48 -14.26 -4.84
CA GLY A 183 11.26 -13.08 -4.53
C GLY A 183 11.43 -12.82 -3.02
N GLY A 184 11.71 -11.56 -2.66
CA GLY A 184 11.95 -11.18 -1.26
C GLY A 184 10.68 -11.14 -0.40
N LEU A 185 10.84 -11.31 0.91
CA LEU A 185 9.73 -11.34 1.88
C LEU A 185 8.97 -10.01 1.94
N CYS A 186 7.72 -10.08 2.40
CA CYS A 186 6.83 -8.94 2.60
C CYS A 186 5.84 -9.34 3.70
N PRO A 187 5.48 -8.44 4.64
CA PRO A 187 4.38 -8.68 5.55
C PRO A 187 3.11 -9.01 4.76
N GLY A 188 2.37 -10.03 5.21
CA GLY A 188 1.09 -10.42 4.59
C GLY A 188 1.15 -11.57 3.57
N LEU A 189 2.35 -12.03 3.16
CA LEU A 189 2.50 -13.20 2.28
C LEU A 189 1.71 -14.43 2.77
N ASN A 190 1.88 -14.78 4.05
CA ASN A 190 1.16 -15.88 4.68
C ASN A 190 -0.35 -15.62 4.81
N THR A 191 -0.77 -14.36 4.95
CA THR A 191 -2.19 -13.97 4.95
C THR A 191 -2.80 -14.23 3.58
N VAL A 192 -2.17 -13.78 2.49
CA VAL A 192 -2.64 -14.07 1.12
C VAL A 192 -2.78 -15.57 0.89
N ILE A 193 -1.77 -16.37 1.24
CA ILE A 193 -1.84 -17.83 1.06
C ILE A 193 -3.00 -18.43 1.86
N ARG A 194 -3.14 -18.04 3.13
CA ARG A 194 -4.25 -18.52 3.98
C ARG A 194 -5.60 -18.20 3.36
N GLU A 195 -5.79 -16.95 2.93
CA GLU A 195 -7.07 -16.47 2.39
C GLU A 195 -7.40 -17.10 1.03
N LEU A 196 -6.39 -17.40 0.21
CA LEU A 196 -6.57 -18.20 -1.00
C LEU A 196 -7.05 -19.62 -0.66
N VAL A 197 -6.39 -20.30 0.28
CA VAL A 197 -6.74 -21.67 0.69
C VAL A 197 -8.13 -21.72 1.30
N VAL A 198 -8.43 -20.84 2.25
CA VAL A 198 -9.72 -20.77 2.94
C VAL A 198 -10.83 -20.37 1.96
N GLY A 199 -10.63 -19.35 1.14
CA GLY A 199 -11.63 -18.90 0.16
C GLY A 199 -11.95 -19.96 -0.88
N LEU A 200 -10.94 -20.61 -1.46
CA LEU A 200 -11.15 -21.74 -2.39
C LEU A 200 -11.91 -22.89 -1.72
N TRP A 201 -11.56 -23.21 -0.47
CA TRP A 201 -12.14 -24.34 0.25
C TRP A 201 -13.58 -24.08 0.70
N ASP A 202 -13.83 -22.96 1.38
CA ASP A 202 -15.09 -22.69 2.06
C ASP A 202 -16.12 -22.04 1.13
N LEU A 203 -15.71 -21.12 0.24
CA LEU A 203 -16.65 -20.43 -0.66
C LEU A 203 -16.97 -21.26 -1.91
N TYR A 204 -15.97 -21.95 -2.45
CA TYR A 204 -16.10 -22.66 -3.73
C TYR A 204 -16.14 -24.17 -3.59
N GLY A 205 -15.72 -24.76 -2.47
CA GLY A 205 -15.74 -26.21 -2.30
C GLY A 205 -14.54 -26.92 -2.94
N VAL A 206 -13.48 -26.19 -3.34
CA VAL A 206 -12.26 -26.77 -3.91
C VAL A 206 -11.51 -27.57 -2.85
N ARG A 207 -11.01 -28.76 -3.21
CA ARG A 207 -10.32 -29.68 -2.27
C ARG A 207 -8.89 -30.04 -2.66
N GLN A 208 -8.46 -29.64 -3.85
CA GLN A 208 -7.13 -29.89 -4.37
C GLN A 208 -6.39 -28.56 -4.50
N ILE A 209 -5.81 -28.11 -3.39
CA ILE A 209 -5.08 -26.85 -3.30
C ILE A 209 -3.64 -27.17 -2.90
N TYR A 210 -2.68 -26.60 -3.62
CA TYR A 210 -1.29 -26.94 -3.48
C TYR A 210 -0.40 -25.71 -3.41
N GLY A 211 0.58 -25.73 -2.51
CA GLY A 211 1.65 -24.76 -2.41
C GLY A 211 2.89 -25.24 -3.16
N VAL A 212 3.36 -24.45 -4.12
CA VAL A 212 4.64 -24.64 -4.79
C VAL A 212 5.72 -24.00 -3.93
N ARG A 213 6.71 -24.80 -3.52
CA ARG A 213 7.74 -24.38 -2.57
C ARG A 213 8.91 -23.68 -3.26
N ASP A 214 9.64 -22.83 -2.54
CA ASP A 214 10.90 -22.25 -3.02
C ASP A 214 10.78 -21.39 -4.29
N GLY A 215 9.62 -20.77 -4.55
CA GLY A 215 9.38 -19.93 -5.73
C GLY A 215 9.26 -20.73 -7.03
N TYR A 216 9.62 -20.12 -8.17
CA TYR A 216 9.39 -20.71 -9.49
C TYR A 216 10.06 -22.06 -9.72
N ARG A 217 11.27 -22.26 -9.18
CA ARG A 217 11.98 -23.54 -9.29
C ARG A 217 11.15 -24.70 -8.72
N GLY A 218 10.31 -24.43 -7.73
CA GLY A 218 9.47 -25.41 -7.04
C GLY A 218 8.53 -26.19 -7.94
N PHE A 219 8.15 -25.61 -9.08
CA PHE A 219 7.30 -26.30 -10.06
C PHE A 219 7.95 -27.61 -10.56
N TYR A 220 9.28 -27.61 -10.68
CA TYR A 220 10.04 -28.74 -11.22
C TYR A 220 11.09 -29.33 -10.27
N SER A 221 11.42 -28.66 -9.15
CA SER A 221 12.44 -29.14 -8.21
C SER A 221 11.88 -29.89 -7.00
N SER A 222 10.58 -29.83 -6.74
CA SER A 222 9.99 -30.38 -5.52
C SER A 222 8.54 -30.83 -5.74
N GLU A 223 8.08 -31.76 -4.90
CA GLU A 223 6.66 -32.08 -4.83
C GLU A 223 5.88 -30.96 -4.13
N PRO A 224 4.74 -30.55 -4.69
CA PRO A 224 3.94 -29.46 -4.16
C PRO A 224 3.24 -29.90 -2.86
N LEU A 225 3.19 -28.98 -1.91
CA LEU A 225 2.61 -29.22 -0.59
C LEU A 225 1.08 -29.13 -0.67
N ARG A 226 0.35 -30.18 -0.26
CA ARG A 226 -1.12 -30.09 -0.13
C ARG A 226 -1.49 -29.11 0.98
N LEU A 227 -2.36 -28.15 0.67
CA LEU A 227 -2.82 -27.11 1.59
C LEU A 227 -4.28 -27.33 1.97
N GLU A 228 -4.57 -27.18 3.27
CA GLU A 228 -5.91 -27.32 3.85
C GLU A 228 -6.15 -26.23 4.90
N PRO A 229 -7.40 -25.80 5.15
CA PRO A 229 -7.72 -24.74 6.10
C PRO A 229 -7.10 -24.94 7.49
N LYS A 230 -7.09 -26.19 7.98
CA LYS A 230 -6.48 -26.54 9.28
C LYS A 230 -4.99 -26.21 9.32
N MET A 231 -4.27 -26.46 8.24
CA MET A 231 -2.83 -26.21 8.14
C MET A 231 -2.53 -24.71 8.15
N VAL A 232 -3.28 -23.93 7.37
CA VAL A 232 -3.04 -22.49 7.18
C VAL A 232 -3.67 -21.61 8.26
N ASN A 233 -4.41 -22.18 9.21
CA ASN A 233 -5.28 -21.45 10.13
C ASN A 233 -4.59 -20.27 10.83
N HIS A 234 -3.34 -20.44 11.26
CA HIS A 234 -2.57 -19.44 12.00
C HIS A 234 -1.55 -18.66 11.15
N TRP A 235 -1.47 -18.91 9.84
CA TRP A 235 -0.43 -18.36 8.98
C TRP A 235 -0.47 -16.82 8.90
N HIS A 236 -1.65 -16.20 8.94
CA HIS A 236 -1.81 -14.75 8.97
C HIS A 236 -1.14 -14.06 10.19
N LYS A 237 -0.83 -14.82 11.25
CA LYS A 237 -0.13 -14.31 12.45
C LYS A 237 1.39 -14.42 12.35
N MET A 238 1.91 -14.97 11.26
CA MET A 238 3.33 -15.21 11.04
C MET A 238 3.84 -14.33 9.90
N GLY A 239 4.99 -13.70 10.09
CA GLY A 239 5.72 -13.08 9.00
C GLY A 239 6.40 -14.11 8.08
N GLY A 240 7.04 -13.62 7.03
CA GLY A 240 7.67 -14.47 6.02
C GLY A 240 6.67 -15.26 5.16
N THR A 241 7.08 -16.43 4.67
CA THR A 241 6.22 -17.33 3.90
C THR A 241 6.45 -18.79 4.27
N ALA A 242 5.38 -19.51 4.59
CA ALA A 242 5.43 -20.94 4.93
C ALA A 242 5.77 -21.85 3.74
N LEU A 243 5.65 -21.35 2.51
CA LEU A 243 6.04 -22.09 1.30
C LEU A 243 7.55 -21.98 0.99
N ALA A 244 8.31 -21.23 1.79
CA ALA A 244 9.61 -20.68 1.40
C ALA A 244 9.51 -19.84 0.11
N THR A 245 10.61 -19.20 -0.28
CA THR A 245 10.66 -18.37 -1.48
C THR A 245 12.08 -18.37 -2.01
N SER A 246 12.25 -18.03 -3.29
CA SER A 246 13.56 -17.82 -3.86
C SER A 246 13.59 -16.71 -4.89
N ARG A 247 14.80 -16.23 -5.17
CA ARG A 247 15.13 -15.39 -6.32
C ARG A 247 15.61 -16.28 -7.47
N GLY A 248 15.31 -15.88 -8.71
CA GLY A 248 15.64 -16.65 -9.93
C GLY A 248 14.87 -17.98 -10.04
N GLY A 249 15.43 -18.93 -10.82
CA GLY A 249 14.82 -20.24 -11.04
C GLY A 249 13.60 -20.25 -11.96
N PHE A 250 13.45 -19.21 -12.78
CA PHE A 250 12.42 -19.17 -13.81
C PHE A 250 12.90 -19.96 -15.04
N ASP A 251 12.09 -20.93 -15.46
CA ASP A 251 12.30 -21.75 -16.66
C ASP A 251 10.91 -22.04 -17.23
N LEU A 252 10.56 -21.31 -18.31
CA LEU A 252 9.20 -21.29 -18.84
C LEU A 252 8.69 -22.69 -19.21
N ASP A 253 9.52 -23.46 -19.92
CA ASP A 253 9.14 -24.80 -20.39
C ASP A 253 8.94 -25.77 -19.24
N LYS A 254 9.84 -25.75 -18.24
CA LYS A 254 9.68 -26.60 -17.05
C LYS A 254 8.48 -26.19 -16.21
N ILE A 255 8.23 -24.90 -16.06
CA ILE A 255 7.09 -24.39 -15.26
C ILE A 255 5.77 -24.76 -15.93
N VAL A 256 5.58 -24.43 -17.21
CA VAL A 256 4.33 -24.73 -17.93
C VAL A 256 4.16 -26.25 -18.12
N GLY A 257 5.25 -26.97 -18.40
CA GLY A 257 5.25 -28.44 -18.44
C GLY A 257 4.85 -29.07 -17.11
N ALA A 258 5.29 -28.52 -15.98
CA ALA A 258 4.85 -28.97 -14.65
C ALA A 258 3.39 -28.60 -14.37
N ILE A 259 2.92 -27.42 -14.77
CA ILE A 259 1.50 -27.02 -14.66
C ILE A 259 0.62 -28.04 -15.37
N GLU A 260 0.98 -28.40 -16.61
CA GLU A 260 0.24 -29.36 -17.43
C GLU A 260 0.32 -30.78 -16.88
N THR A 261 1.54 -31.28 -16.60
CA THR A 261 1.77 -32.66 -16.11
C THR A 261 1.11 -32.89 -14.74
N ARG A 262 1.12 -31.87 -13.87
CA ARG A 262 0.45 -31.91 -12.57
C ARG A 262 -1.03 -31.53 -12.66
N GLY A 263 -1.56 -31.23 -13.85
CA GLY A 263 -2.97 -30.93 -14.06
C GLY A 263 -3.48 -29.72 -13.27
N PHE A 264 -2.62 -28.74 -13.00
CA PHE A 264 -3.04 -27.49 -12.38
C PHE A 264 -3.84 -26.67 -13.39
N ASN A 265 -5.06 -26.30 -13.01
CA ASN A 265 -5.96 -25.49 -13.85
C ASN A 265 -6.21 -24.08 -13.28
N GLN A 266 -5.67 -23.80 -12.09
CA GLN A 266 -5.63 -22.46 -11.51
C GLN A 266 -4.25 -22.23 -10.91
N VAL A 267 -3.61 -21.11 -11.26
CA VAL A 267 -2.27 -20.77 -10.75
C VAL A 267 -2.28 -19.34 -10.20
N TYR A 268 -1.99 -19.24 -8.91
CA TYR A 268 -1.91 -18.00 -8.14
C TYR A 268 -0.43 -17.68 -7.90
N ILE A 269 0.06 -16.62 -8.54
CA ILE A 269 1.47 -16.24 -8.52
C ILE A 269 1.65 -14.99 -7.66
N ILE A 270 2.30 -15.13 -6.51
CA ILE A 270 2.53 -14.04 -5.57
C ILE A 270 4.00 -13.60 -5.64
N GLY A 271 4.29 -12.36 -6.01
CA GLY A 271 5.68 -11.91 -6.11
C GLY A 271 5.85 -10.49 -6.62
N GLY A 272 7.10 -9.99 -6.64
CA GLY A 272 7.42 -8.64 -7.11
C GLY A 272 7.54 -8.56 -8.64
N ASP A 273 8.15 -7.49 -9.15
CA ASP A 273 8.24 -7.19 -10.59
C ASP A 273 8.78 -8.34 -11.45
N GLY A 274 9.90 -8.95 -11.04
CA GLY A 274 10.47 -10.08 -11.76
C GLY A 274 9.52 -11.28 -11.82
N THR A 275 8.71 -11.47 -10.78
CA THR A 275 7.67 -12.48 -10.75
C THR A 275 6.50 -12.09 -11.64
N MET A 276 6.06 -10.84 -11.65
CA MET A 276 4.97 -10.41 -12.54
C MET A 276 5.36 -10.55 -14.02
N ARG A 277 6.62 -10.24 -14.38
CA ARG A 277 7.14 -10.52 -15.73
C ARG A 277 7.10 -12.01 -16.08
N GLY A 278 7.59 -12.88 -15.20
CA GLY A 278 7.49 -14.33 -15.39
C GLY A 278 6.04 -14.83 -15.48
N ALA A 279 5.12 -14.22 -14.73
CA ALA A 279 3.70 -14.54 -14.78
C ALA A 279 3.07 -14.18 -16.14
N VAL A 280 3.49 -13.06 -16.77
CA VAL A 280 3.10 -12.71 -18.15
C VAL A 280 3.57 -13.79 -19.11
N GLU A 281 4.82 -14.21 -19.04
CA GLU A 281 5.37 -15.25 -19.92
C GLU A 281 4.64 -16.59 -19.75
N ILE A 282 4.36 -17.01 -18.50
CA ILE A 282 3.57 -18.21 -18.20
C ILE A 282 2.16 -18.10 -18.79
N PHE A 283 1.49 -16.97 -18.60
CA PHE A 283 0.15 -16.73 -19.12
C PHE A 283 0.11 -16.80 -20.66
N GLU A 284 1.06 -16.14 -21.32
CA GLU A 284 1.17 -16.14 -22.78
C GLU A 284 1.42 -17.54 -23.33
N GLU A 285 2.27 -18.33 -22.68
CA GLU A 285 2.56 -19.70 -23.08
C GLU A 285 1.37 -20.65 -22.85
N VAL A 286 0.67 -20.51 -21.72
CA VAL A 286 -0.60 -21.21 -21.44
C VAL A 286 -1.64 -20.91 -22.52
N ARG A 287 -1.77 -19.63 -22.91
CA ARG A 287 -2.67 -19.19 -23.96
C ARG A 287 -2.26 -19.75 -25.33
N ARG A 288 -0.97 -19.71 -25.65
CA ARG A 288 -0.42 -20.25 -26.91
C ARG A 288 -0.70 -21.75 -27.05
N ARG A 289 -0.53 -22.51 -25.96
CA ARG A 289 -0.85 -23.94 -25.88
C ARG A 289 -2.35 -24.24 -25.76
N ARG A 290 -3.19 -23.20 -25.60
CA ARG A 290 -4.64 -23.32 -25.37
C ARG A 290 -4.97 -24.26 -24.22
N LEU A 291 -4.25 -24.13 -23.11
CA LEU A 291 -4.53 -24.94 -21.92
C LEU A 291 -5.72 -24.34 -21.17
N ASN A 292 -6.57 -25.21 -20.58
CA ASN A 292 -7.64 -24.79 -19.67
C ASN A 292 -7.07 -24.45 -18.29
N VAL A 293 -6.26 -23.40 -18.25
CA VAL A 293 -5.54 -22.93 -17.06
C VAL A 293 -5.73 -21.43 -16.94
N SER A 294 -6.21 -20.97 -15.78
CA SER A 294 -6.26 -19.55 -15.43
C SER A 294 -5.06 -19.17 -14.58
N ILE A 295 -4.41 -18.07 -14.96
CA ILE A 295 -3.26 -17.49 -14.26
C ILE A 295 -3.67 -16.15 -13.66
N THR A 296 -3.37 -15.91 -12.39
CA THR A 296 -3.49 -14.58 -11.76
C THR A 296 -2.22 -14.21 -11.00
N GLY A 297 -1.84 -12.94 -11.11
CA GLY A 297 -0.76 -12.34 -10.34
C GLY A 297 -1.29 -11.63 -9.10
N ILE A 298 -0.60 -11.78 -7.98
CA ILE A 298 -0.82 -11.00 -6.76
C ILE A 298 0.49 -10.24 -6.49
N PRO A 299 0.57 -8.96 -6.87
CA PRO A 299 1.83 -8.25 -6.89
C PRO A 299 2.26 -7.89 -5.47
N LYS A 300 3.48 -8.28 -5.13
CA LYS A 300 4.08 -8.19 -3.80
C LYS A 300 5.28 -7.27 -3.84
N THR A 301 5.14 -6.09 -3.25
CA THR A 301 6.22 -5.12 -3.03
C THR A 301 5.96 -4.37 -1.73
N VAL A 302 6.99 -4.15 -0.93
CA VAL A 302 6.89 -3.25 0.23
C VAL A 302 7.11 -1.80 -0.18
N ASP A 303 7.69 -1.55 -1.36
CA ASP A 303 8.14 -0.21 -1.77
C ASP A 303 7.00 0.63 -2.37
N ASN A 304 5.80 0.05 -2.50
CA ASN A 304 4.62 0.69 -3.09
C ASN A 304 4.83 1.23 -4.52
N ASP A 305 5.62 0.51 -5.32
CA ASP A 305 6.11 0.91 -6.65
C ASP A 305 5.21 0.47 -7.82
N ILE A 306 3.98 0.01 -7.58
CA ILE A 306 3.07 -0.45 -8.64
C ILE A 306 2.17 0.70 -9.10
N GLY A 307 2.38 1.21 -10.33
CA GLY A 307 1.79 2.45 -10.84
C GLY A 307 0.29 2.48 -11.16
N ILE A 308 -0.45 1.38 -10.94
CA ILE A 308 -1.89 1.31 -11.27
C ILE A 308 -2.76 1.19 -10.02
N ILE A 309 -2.25 0.51 -8.99
CA ILE A 309 -3.00 0.26 -7.76
C ILE A 309 -2.73 1.36 -6.74
N ASP A 310 -3.70 1.64 -5.88
CA ASP A 310 -3.60 2.67 -4.86
C ASP A 310 -2.46 2.39 -3.86
N ARG A 311 -2.28 1.11 -3.52
CA ARG A 311 -1.24 0.65 -2.60
C ARG A 311 -0.89 -0.83 -2.80
N SER A 312 0.33 -1.22 -2.45
CA SER A 312 0.76 -2.62 -2.34
C SER A 312 0.61 -3.16 -0.92
N PHE A 313 0.35 -4.46 -0.77
CA PHE A 313 0.20 -5.06 0.57
C PHE A 313 1.56 -5.18 1.25
N GLY A 314 1.58 -4.96 2.56
CA GLY A 314 2.77 -4.93 3.40
C GLY A 314 3.45 -3.56 3.47
N PHE A 315 3.02 -2.59 2.64
CA PHE A 315 3.54 -1.22 2.67
C PHE A 315 3.23 -0.49 3.99
N GLU A 316 1.99 -0.57 4.47
CA GLU A 316 1.62 0.15 5.71
C GLU A 316 2.29 -0.47 6.94
N THR A 317 2.39 -1.80 6.99
CA THR A 317 3.18 -2.49 8.00
C THR A 317 4.65 -2.06 7.92
N ALA A 318 5.20 -1.90 6.71
CA ALA A 318 6.57 -1.46 6.55
C ALA A 318 6.80 -0.03 7.05
N VAL A 319 5.87 0.88 6.79
CA VAL A 319 5.90 2.26 7.32
C VAL A 319 5.82 2.24 8.85
N GLU A 320 4.93 1.45 9.45
CA GLU A 320 4.81 1.32 10.91
C GLU A 320 6.11 0.83 11.55
N MET A 321 6.76 -0.19 10.96
CA MET A 321 8.05 -0.67 11.46
C MET A 321 9.19 0.32 11.23
N ALA A 322 9.17 1.09 10.14
CA ALA A 322 10.12 2.16 9.89
C ALA A 322 10.01 3.27 10.95
N GLN A 323 8.80 3.64 11.36
CA GLN A 323 8.59 4.62 12.43
C GLN A 323 9.20 4.16 13.77
N GLN A 324 9.10 2.87 14.11
CA GLN A 324 9.72 2.34 15.34
C GLN A 324 11.24 2.52 15.31
N ALA A 325 11.88 2.29 14.16
CA ALA A 325 13.30 2.51 13.98
C ALA A 325 13.68 4.00 14.04
N ILE A 326 12.86 4.88 13.45
CA ILE A 326 13.03 6.33 13.51
C ILE A 326 12.92 6.83 14.96
N SER A 327 11.92 6.38 15.70
CA SER A 327 11.73 6.76 17.10
C SER A 327 12.92 6.32 17.97
N ALA A 328 13.44 5.11 17.75
CA ALA A 328 14.66 4.68 18.42
C ALA A 328 15.89 5.53 18.05
N ALA A 329 16.04 5.90 16.77
CA ALA A 329 17.11 6.78 16.31
C ALA A 329 16.99 8.19 16.91
N HIS A 330 15.78 8.72 17.05
CA HIS A 330 15.52 10.01 17.65
C HIS A 330 15.95 10.04 19.12
N VAL A 331 15.53 9.04 19.91
CA VAL A 331 15.94 8.91 21.33
C VAL A 331 17.46 8.82 21.47
N GLU A 332 18.12 8.03 20.62
CA GLU A 332 19.57 7.88 20.62
C GLU A 332 20.29 9.18 20.20
N ALA A 333 19.73 9.94 19.26
CA ALA A 333 20.26 11.22 18.81
C ALA A 333 20.14 12.30 19.89
N GLU A 334 18.97 12.46 20.49
CA GLU A 334 18.72 13.45 21.56
C GLU A 334 19.54 13.16 22.82
N SER A 335 19.84 11.89 23.09
CA SER A 335 20.61 11.45 24.26
C SER A 335 22.13 11.66 24.12
N ALA A 336 22.62 12.16 22.99
CA ALA A 336 24.05 12.36 22.74
C ALA A 336 24.37 13.80 22.31
N VAL A 337 25.52 14.32 22.76
CA VAL A 337 26.01 15.64 22.31
C VAL A 337 26.33 15.56 20.81
N ASN A 338 25.76 16.49 20.04
CA ASN A 338 25.82 16.51 18.58
C ASN A 338 25.45 15.14 17.99
N GLY A 339 24.33 14.58 18.46
CA GLY A 339 23.89 13.24 18.11
C GLY A 339 23.17 13.20 16.76
N ILE A 340 23.58 12.29 15.87
CA ILE A 340 22.85 11.96 14.64
C ILE A 340 22.30 10.53 14.71
N GLY A 341 20.98 10.43 14.60
CA GLY A 341 20.26 9.18 14.37
C GLY A 341 20.12 8.92 12.86
N LEU A 342 20.92 8.01 12.32
CA LEU A 342 20.89 7.64 10.90
C LEU A 342 20.08 6.36 10.71
N VAL A 343 18.99 6.42 9.96
CA VAL A 343 18.12 5.27 9.67
C VAL A 343 18.12 4.97 8.18
N LYS A 344 18.61 3.79 7.80
CA LYS A 344 18.47 3.30 6.42
C LYS A 344 17.14 2.58 6.26
N LEU A 345 16.29 3.03 5.35
CA LEU A 345 15.03 2.38 5.03
C LEU A 345 15.08 1.68 3.68
N MET A 346 14.12 0.78 3.48
CA MET A 346 13.86 0.19 2.18
C MET A 346 13.39 1.27 1.18
N GLY A 347 13.64 1.03 -0.10
CA GLY A 347 13.36 1.98 -1.16
C GLY A 347 14.43 1.93 -2.23
N ARG A 348 14.45 0.82 -2.98
CA ARG A 348 15.49 0.58 -3.98
C ARG A 348 15.39 1.56 -5.16
N SER A 349 14.20 1.69 -5.72
CA SER A 349 13.95 2.54 -6.89
C SER A 349 13.00 3.69 -6.57
N THR A 350 12.36 3.66 -5.40
CA THR A 350 11.37 4.65 -4.99
C THR A 350 11.45 4.93 -3.49
N GLY A 351 11.13 6.16 -3.11
CA GLY A 351 11.22 6.66 -1.74
C GLY A 351 9.94 6.55 -0.90
N HIS A 352 8.89 5.84 -1.33
CA HIS A 352 7.57 5.90 -0.66
C HIS A 352 7.62 5.54 0.83
N ILE A 353 8.39 4.52 1.25
CA ILE A 353 8.50 4.17 2.68
C ILE A 353 9.14 5.33 3.45
N ALA A 354 10.24 5.90 2.95
CA ALA A 354 10.93 7.01 3.59
C ALA A 354 10.05 8.27 3.65
N LEU A 355 9.34 8.59 2.57
CA LEU A 355 8.37 9.69 2.50
C LEU A 355 7.27 9.52 3.56
N HIS A 356 6.60 8.36 3.56
CA HIS A 356 5.47 8.12 4.46
C HIS A 356 5.92 8.02 5.92
N ALA A 357 7.04 7.37 6.21
CA ALA A 357 7.60 7.27 7.55
C ALA A 357 8.00 8.66 8.10
N THR A 358 8.60 9.51 7.25
CA THR A 358 8.97 10.89 7.61
C THR A 358 7.73 11.72 7.97
N LEU A 359 6.72 11.74 7.09
CA LEU A 359 5.49 12.52 7.31
C LEU A 359 4.73 12.08 8.58
N SER A 360 4.82 10.79 8.92
CA SER A 360 4.02 10.20 9.99
C SER A 360 4.73 10.17 11.34
N SER A 361 6.06 10.05 11.39
CA SER A 361 6.84 10.14 12.65
C SER A 361 6.96 11.58 13.14
N ARG A 362 7.25 12.53 12.25
CA ARG A 362 7.60 13.93 12.58
C ARG A 362 8.90 14.13 13.38
N ASP A 363 9.67 13.07 13.62
CA ASP A 363 10.97 13.14 14.31
C ASP A 363 12.15 13.30 13.34
N VAL A 364 11.88 13.22 12.02
CA VAL A 364 12.90 13.24 10.97
C VAL A 364 13.23 14.67 10.59
N ASP A 365 14.52 15.01 10.60
CA ASP A 365 15.04 16.33 10.20
C ASP A 365 15.50 16.36 8.73
N CYS A 366 15.86 15.21 8.16
CA CYS A 366 16.23 15.09 6.76
C CYS A 366 15.85 13.73 6.21
N CYS A 367 15.21 13.73 5.04
CA CYS A 367 14.80 12.54 4.31
C CYS A 367 15.43 12.54 2.91
N LEU A 368 16.21 11.50 2.63
CA LEU A 368 16.90 11.29 1.36
C LEU A 368 16.27 10.09 0.63
N ILE A 369 15.82 10.33 -0.60
CA ILE A 369 15.13 9.34 -1.44
C ILE A 369 15.82 9.18 -2.80
N PRO A 370 15.63 8.06 -3.53
CA PRO A 370 16.26 7.84 -4.83
C PRO A 370 15.87 8.87 -5.90
N GLU A 371 14.70 9.50 -5.78
CA GLU A 371 14.17 10.45 -6.76
C GLU A 371 14.75 11.87 -6.67
N THR A 372 15.50 12.17 -5.60
CA THR A 372 16.09 13.50 -5.38
C THR A 372 17.61 13.38 -5.25
N ASP A 373 18.33 14.06 -6.13
CA ASP A 373 19.78 14.19 -6.03
C ASP A 373 20.17 15.01 -4.80
N PHE A 374 21.32 14.67 -4.21
CA PHE A 374 21.92 15.47 -3.14
C PHE A 374 23.45 15.36 -3.22
N TYR A 375 24.13 16.27 -2.53
CA TYR A 375 25.58 16.24 -2.38
C TYR A 375 25.95 16.54 -0.93
N LEU A 376 27.13 16.08 -0.52
CA LEU A 376 27.55 16.15 0.88
C LEU A 376 28.10 17.53 1.26
N GLU A 377 29.05 18.04 0.48
CA GLU A 377 29.86 19.22 0.84
C GLU A 377 29.55 20.47 -0.01
N GLY A 378 29.78 21.65 0.56
CA GLY A 378 29.60 22.93 -0.11
C GLY A 378 28.25 23.58 0.19
N LYS A 379 28.06 24.80 -0.32
CA LYS A 379 26.89 25.63 -0.03
C LYS A 379 25.61 25.01 -0.59
N GLY A 380 24.65 24.70 0.28
CA GLY A 380 23.41 23.98 0.01
C GLY A 380 23.52 22.47 0.16
N GLY A 381 24.68 21.95 0.61
CA GLY A 381 24.95 20.53 0.79
C GLY A 381 24.39 19.97 2.09
N LEU A 382 24.37 18.64 2.19
CA LEU A 382 23.88 17.92 3.36
C LEU A 382 24.62 18.31 4.65
N PHE A 383 25.94 18.47 4.61
CA PHE A 383 26.72 18.78 5.79
C PHE A 383 26.48 20.20 6.31
N GLU A 384 26.33 21.20 5.44
CA GLU A 384 25.97 22.56 5.86
C GLU A 384 24.59 22.59 6.54
N PHE A 385 23.62 21.86 5.99
CA PHE A 385 22.30 21.74 6.61
C PHE A 385 22.37 21.07 7.99
N LEU A 386 23.11 19.96 8.10
CA LEU A 386 23.25 19.23 9.37
C LEU A 386 24.02 20.04 10.41
N ASP A 387 25.05 20.79 10.02
CA ASP A 387 25.78 21.69 10.93
C ASP A 387 24.83 22.70 11.57
N GLN A 388 24.04 23.41 10.75
CA GLN A 388 23.05 24.37 11.23
C GLN A 388 22.02 23.71 12.15
N ARG A 389 21.57 22.50 11.82
CA ARG A 389 20.60 21.77 12.63
C ARG A 389 21.18 21.38 13.99
N LEU A 390 22.41 20.87 14.01
CA LEU A 390 23.11 20.48 15.23
C LEU A 390 23.41 21.69 16.13
N GLN A 391 23.81 22.83 15.56
CA GLN A 391 23.98 24.07 16.32
C GLN A 391 22.69 24.58 16.96
N GLN A 392 21.55 24.42 16.27
CA GLN A 392 20.26 24.90 16.76
C GLN A 392 19.59 23.94 17.77
N MET A 393 19.69 22.63 17.54
CA MET A 393 18.91 21.62 18.27
C MET A 393 19.75 20.64 19.09
N GLY A 394 21.07 20.59 18.87
CA GLY A 394 22.00 19.64 19.50
C GLY A 394 21.94 18.21 18.97
N HIS A 395 20.98 17.88 18.10
CA HIS A 395 20.80 16.57 17.49
C HIS A 395 20.08 16.64 16.15
N ALA A 396 20.13 15.56 15.36
CA ALA A 396 19.38 15.41 14.12
C ALA A 396 19.02 13.94 13.82
N VAL A 397 17.90 13.70 13.15
CA VAL A 397 17.51 12.40 12.61
C VAL A 397 17.50 12.44 11.08
N LEU A 398 18.30 11.55 10.50
CA LEU A 398 18.49 11.42 9.06
C LEU A 398 17.94 10.08 8.59
N VAL A 399 16.93 10.12 7.73
CA VAL A 399 16.38 8.96 7.05
C VAL A 399 16.92 8.90 5.63
N VAL A 400 17.44 7.73 5.24
CA VAL A 400 17.96 7.49 3.89
C VAL A 400 17.38 6.21 3.31
N ALA A 401 16.71 6.29 2.16
CA ALA A 401 16.30 5.11 1.42
C ALA A 401 17.53 4.42 0.81
N GLU A 402 17.55 3.09 0.75
CA GLU A 402 18.71 2.32 0.27
C GLU A 402 19.17 2.70 -1.15
N GLY A 403 18.27 3.18 -2.01
CA GLY A 403 18.59 3.65 -3.36
C GLY A 403 19.06 5.10 -3.47
N ALA A 404 18.98 5.90 -2.39
CA ALA A 404 19.41 7.29 -2.43
C ALA A 404 20.94 7.39 -2.54
N GLY A 405 21.44 8.34 -3.33
CA GLY A 405 22.87 8.67 -3.40
C GLY A 405 23.75 7.55 -3.98
N GLN A 406 23.18 6.54 -4.64
CA GLN A 406 23.95 5.41 -5.19
C GLN A 406 25.04 5.84 -6.18
N ASP A 407 24.89 7.00 -6.83
CA ASP A 407 25.84 7.58 -7.80
C ASP A 407 27.00 8.35 -7.16
N ILE A 408 26.85 8.83 -5.92
CA ILE A 408 27.89 9.57 -5.18
C ILE A 408 28.74 8.67 -4.29
N ILE A 409 28.33 7.41 -4.07
CA ILE A 409 29.14 6.41 -3.37
C ILE A 409 30.30 5.98 -4.27
N PRO A 410 31.57 6.11 -3.83
CA PRO A 410 32.71 5.60 -4.60
C PRO A 410 32.61 4.08 -4.85
N ARG A 411 32.73 3.66 -6.12
CA ARG A 411 32.64 2.25 -6.55
C ARG A 411 33.85 1.84 -7.37
N THR A 412 34.32 0.61 -7.18
CA THR A 412 35.21 -0.06 -8.13
C THR A 412 34.44 -0.49 -9.39
N GLU A 413 35.15 -0.79 -10.48
CA GLU A 413 34.54 -1.25 -11.73
C GLU A 413 33.77 -2.57 -11.53
N ALA A 414 34.33 -3.51 -10.78
CA ALA A 414 33.66 -4.76 -10.41
C ALA A 414 32.32 -4.54 -9.68
N GLN A 415 32.25 -3.57 -8.76
CA GLN A 415 31.03 -3.24 -8.02
C GLN A 415 29.95 -2.58 -8.89
N ARG A 416 30.31 -1.95 -10.01
CA ARG A 416 29.35 -1.37 -10.97
C ARG A 416 28.69 -2.45 -11.83
N GLU A 417 29.42 -3.52 -12.11
CA GLU A 417 28.96 -4.62 -12.96
C GLU A 417 28.24 -5.73 -12.17
N GLU A 418 28.37 -5.76 -10.85
CA GLU A 418 27.75 -6.78 -10.01
C GLU A 418 26.22 -6.82 -10.17
N ARG A 419 25.66 -8.02 -10.36
CA ARG A 419 24.23 -8.29 -10.50
C ARG A 419 23.78 -9.40 -9.55
N ASP A 420 22.57 -9.27 -9.01
CA ASP A 420 21.94 -10.33 -8.22
C ASP A 420 21.51 -11.52 -9.10
N PRO A 421 21.13 -12.68 -8.52
CA PRO A 421 20.65 -13.84 -9.29
C PRO A 421 19.38 -13.60 -10.12
N SER A 422 18.76 -12.43 -10.02
CA SER A 422 17.60 -12.00 -10.81
C SER A 422 17.98 -10.92 -11.84
N GLY A 423 19.28 -10.66 -12.04
CA GLY A 423 19.82 -9.74 -13.05
C GLY A 423 19.84 -8.26 -12.65
N ASN A 424 19.59 -7.92 -11.38
CA ASN A 424 19.50 -6.52 -10.96
C ASN A 424 20.82 -5.99 -10.37
N PRO A 425 21.20 -4.71 -10.55
CA PRO A 425 22.42 -4.12 -9.98
C PRO A 425 22.49 -4.22 -8.44
N VAL A 426 23.62 -4.66 -7.90
CA VAL A 426 23.82 -4.70 -6.45
C VAL A 426 24.11 -3.28 -5.94
N PHE A 427 23.39 -2.87 -4.89
CA PHE A 427 23.58 -1.57 -4.26
C PHE A 427 24.63 -1.65 -3.16
N LEU A 428 25.41 -0.59 -3.00
CA LEU A 428 26.27 -0.43 -1.83
C LEU A 428 25.45 0.05 -0.64
N ASP A 429 25.90 -0.26 0.57
CA ASP A 429 25.23 0.19 1.80
C ASP A 429 25.44 1.70 2.00
N VAL A 430 24.47 2.49 1.54
CA VAL A 430 24.44 3.95 1.70
C VAL A 430 24.47 4.36 3.18
N GLY A 431 23.87 3.58 4.08
CA GLY A 431 23.82 3.91 5.50
C GLY A 431 25.20 3.79 6.15
N ALA A 432 25.90 2.68 5.88
CA ALA A 432 27.27 2.48 6.35
C ALA A 432 28.24 3.53 5.76
N TRP A 433 28.11 3.80 4.45
CA TRP A 433 28.93 4.83 3.78
C TRP A 433 28.69 6.22 4.37
N LEU A 434 27.42 6.64 4.48
CA LEU A 434 27.07 7.97 4.97
C LEU A 434 27.47 8.17 6.43
N LYS A 435 27.38 7.13 7.27
CA LYS A 435 27.94 7.15 8.63
C LYS A 435 29.44 7.46 8.64
N SER A 436 30.21 6.86 7.73
CA SER A 436 31.65 7.11 7.61
C SER A 436 31.95 8.51 7.11
N GLU A 437 31.18 9.03 6.15
CA GLU A 437 31.34 10.40 5.65
C GLU A 437 31.01 11.44 6.73
N LEU A 438 29.91 11.26 7.48
CA LEU A 438 29.53 12.14 8.59
C LEU A 438 30.63 12.25 9.64
N LYS A 439 31.27 11.14 10.00
CA LYS A 439 32.39 11.15 10.97
C LYS A 439 33.60 11.89 10.42
N ARG A 440 33.97 11.65 9.16
CA ARG A 440 35.11 12.30 8.52
C ARG A 440 34.90 13.82 8.40
N TRP A 441 33.68 14.22 8.06
CA TRP A 441 33.29 15.62 8.03
C TRP A 441 33.43 16.27 9.41
N TRP A 442 32.88 15.65 10.45
CA TRP A 442 32.94 16.21 11.81
C TRP A 442 34.36 16.32 12.36
N GLU A 443 35.18 15.27 12.18
CA GLU A 443 36.59 15.28 12.63
C GLU A 443 37.41 16.40 11.97
N ARG A 444 37.07 16.75 10.72
CA ARG A 444 37.77 17.79 9.95
C ARG A 444 37.34 19.20 10.34
N GLU A 445 36.05 19.44 10.55
CA GLU A 445 35.49 20.79 10.69
C GLU A 445 35.22 21.19 12.14
N HIS A 446 35.03 20.23 13.05
CA HIS A 446 34.70 20.44 14.46
C HIS A 446 35.71 19.73 15.38
N ALA A 447 37.00 19.94 15.11
CA ALA A 447 38.08 19.25 15.79
C ALA A 447 38.04 19.44 17.32
N GLY A 448 37.92 18.33 18.05
CA GLY A 448 37.88 18.31 19.52
C GLY A 448 36.47 18.37 20.11
N GLU A 449 35.43 18.51 19.29
CA GLU A 449 34.04 18.42 19.74
C GLU A 449 33.54 16.96 19.80
N LEU A 450 32.64 16.67 20.73
CA LEU A 450 31.99 15.37 20.80
C LEU A 450 30.95 15.25 19.68
N PHE A 451 30.90 14.08 19.04
CA PHE A 451 29.94 13.76 17.98
C PHE A 451 29.62 12.28 17.97
N THR A 452 28.34 11.95 17.83
CA THR A 452 27.88 10.57 17.89
C THR A 452 26.94 10.28 16.73
N VAL A 453 27.25 9.27 15.92
CA VAL A 453 26.35 8.78 14.87
C VAL A 453 25.87 7.38 15.19
N LYS A 454 24.56 7.23 15.36
CA LYS A 454 23.87 5.97 15.65
C LYS A 454 23.17 5.51 14.39
N TYR A 455 23.70 4.44 13.80
CA TYR A 455 23.18 3.88 12.56
C TYR A 455 22.25 2.71 12.86
N ILE A 456 21.03 2.76 12.31
CA ILE A 456 20.01 1.73 12.43
C ILE A 456 19.64 1.24 11.03
N ASP A 457 19.76 -0.07 10.82
CA ASP A 457 19.25 -0.78 9.64
C ASP A 457 18.14 -1.77 10.05
N PRO A 458 16.86 -1.36 10.00
CA PRO A 458 15.72 -2.21 10.32
C PRO A 458 15.26 -3.07 9.15
N THR A 459 15.97 -3.15 8.01
CA THR A 459 15.48 -3.74 6.75
C THR A 459 14.82 -5.11 6.92
N TYR A 460 15.44 -6.03 7.67
CA TYR A 460 14.86 -7.36 7.89
C TYR A 460 13.76 -7.37 8.94
N MET A 461 13.83 -6.49 9.94
CA MET A 461 12.77 -6.30 10.94
C MET A 461 11.49 -5.75 10.29
N ILE A 462 11.61 -4.93 9.24
CA ILE A 462 10.49 -4.40 8.46
C ILE A 462 9.78 -5.51 7.67
N ARG A 463 10.54 -6.40 7.00
CA ARG A 463 9.95 -7.36 6.05
C ARG A 463 9.52 -8.68 6.66
N ALA A 464 10.09 -9.05 7.81
CA ALA A 464 9.91 -10.36 8.42
C ALA A 464 8.76 -10.41 9.43
N VAL A 465 8.12 -9.28 9.73
CA VAL A 465 6.99 -9.22 10.67
C VAL A 465 5.68 -9.70 10.04
N PRO A 466 4.71 -10.12 10.87
CA PRO A 466 3.32 -10.30 10.44
C PRO A 466 2.74 -8.98 9.91
N ALA A 467 1.77 -9.05 8.99
CA ALA A 467 1.04 -7.87 8.55
C ALA A 467 0.19 -7.29 9.68
N ASN A 468 0.08 -5.96 9.73
CA ASN A 468 -0.83 -5.27 10.63
C ASN A 468 -2.30 -5.44 10.19
N ALA A 469 -3.24 -4.83 10.92
CA ALA A 469 -4.68 -5.02 10.66
C ALA A 469 -5.09 -4.55 9.25
N THR A 470 -4.58 -3.40 8.79
CA THR A 470 -4.95 -2.83 7.50
C THR A 470 -4.39 -3.67 6.34
N ASP A 471 -3.13 -4.10 6.44
CA ASP A 471 -2.53 -4.98 5.44
C ASP A 471 -3.16 -6.37 5.44
N ASN A 472 -3.57 -6.89 6.60
CA ASN A 472 -4.32 -8.16 6.65
C ASN A 472 -5.67 -8.05 5.92
N LEU A 473 -6.44 -6.99 6.17
CA LEU A 473 -7.67 -6.73 5.42
C LEU A 473 -7.40 -6.65 3.92
N TYR A 474 -6.36 -5.94 3.52
CA TYR A 474 -5.99 -5.83 2.11
C TYR A 474 -5.62 -7.19 1.51
N CYS A 475 -4.78 -7.99 2.18
CA CYS A 475 -4.42 -9.34 1.74
C CYS A 475 -5.65 -10.24 1.56
N THR A 476 -6.64 -10.16 2.47
CA THR A 476 -7.91 -10.87 2.35
C THR A 476 -8.68 -10.48 1.08
N LEU A 477 -8.86 -9.18 0.86
CA LEU A 477 -9.60 -8.68 -0.30
C LEU A 477 -8.91 -9.02 -1.62
N LEU A 478 -7.57 -8.97 -1.67
CA LEU A 478 -6.78 -9.41 -2.83
C LEU A 478 -6.98 -10.90 -3.14
N ALA A 479 -6.85 -11.75 -2.12
CA ALA A 479 -6.99 -13.19 -2.28
C ALA A 479 -8.39 -13.55 -2.77
N HIS A 480 -9.43 -13.00 -2.15
CA HIS A 480 -10.82 -13.28 -2.52
C HIS A 480 -11.14 -12.75 -3.91
N SER A 481 -10.71 -11.53 -4.24
CA SER A 481 -10.85 -10.96 -5.60
C SER A 481 -10.20 -11.82 -6.67
N SER A 482 -9.00 -12.34 -6.38
CA SER A 482 -8.26 -13.25 -7.27
C SER A 482 -8.98 -14.58 -7.48
N ILE A 483 -9.52 -15.17 -6.40
CA ILE A 483 -10.32 -16.39 -6.49
C ILE A 483 -11.55 -16.16 -7.36
N HIS A 484 -12.32 -15.10 -7.07
CA HIS A 484 -13.54 -14.80 -7.81
C HIS A 484 -13.27 -14.62 -9.31
N GLY A 485 -12.19 -13.92 -9.67
CA GLY A 485 -11.84 -13.66 -11.06
C GLY A 485 -11.46 -14.93 -11.80
N ILE A 486 -10.61 -15.77 -11.18
CA ILE A 486 -10.24 -17.07 -11.75
C ILE A 486 -11.44 -17.99 -11.88
N MET A 487 -12.29 -18.13 -10.84
CA MET A 487 -13.49 -18.97 -10.91
C MET A 487 -14.43 -18.50 -12.03
N ALA A 488 -14.53 -17.19 -12.24
CA ALA A 488 -15.27 -16.58 -13.33
C ALA A 488 -14.58 -16.69 -14.72
N GLY A 489 -13.47 -17.42 -14.84
CA GLY A 489 -12.81 -17.70 -16.11
C GLY A 489 -11.91 -16.57 -16.64
N TYR A 490 -11.71 -15.50 -15.87
CA TYR A 490 -10.68 -14.52 -16.18
C TYR A 490 -9.28 -15.12 -15.96
N THR A 491 -8.31 -14.62 -16.72
CA THR A 491 -6.91 -15.08 -16.69
C THR A 491 -5.98 -13.96 -17.15
N GLY A 492 -4.69 -14.04 -16.83
CA GLY A 492 -3.72 -13.01 -17.19
C GLY A 492 -4.02 -11.67 -16.54
N PHE A 493 -4.48 -11.67 -15.29
CA PHE A 493 -4.87 -10.47 -14.56
C PHE A 493 -4.28 -10.39 -13.16
N VAL A 494 -4.32 -9.19 -12.61
CA VAL A 494 -4.05 -8.84 -11.22
C VAL A 494 -5.31 -8.21 -10.64
N SER A 495 -5.68 -8.58 -9.42
CA SER A 495 -6.67 -7.81 -8.65
C SER A 495 -5.97 -6.74 -7.82
N GLY A 496 -6.53 -5.53 -7.74
CA GLY A 496 -5.98 -4.49 -6.87
C GLY A 496 -6.92 -3.30 -6.68
N PRO A 497 -6.68 -2.47 -5.64
CA PRO A 497 -7.46 -1.30 -5.34
C PRO A 497 -7.11 -0.18 -6.34
N ILE A 498 -8.12 0.47 -6.89
CA ILE A 498 -8.05 1.65 -7.72
C ILE A 498 -9.13 2.61 -7.20
N ASN A 499 -8.72 3.78 -6.73
CA ASN A 499 -9.61 4.80 -6.17
C ASN A 499 -10.56 4.23 -5.10
N GLY A 500 -10.04 3.36 -4.21
CA GLY A 500 -10.80 2.74 -3.13
C GLY A 500 -11.72 1.58 -3.53
N ASN A 501 -11.79 1.22 -4.82
CA ASN A 501 -12.56 0.08 -5.33
C ASN A 501 -11.62 -1.01 -5.85
N TYR A 502 -12.04 -2.28 -5.90
CA TYR A 502 -11.18 -3.34 -6.45
C TYR A 502 -11.49 -3.59 -7.91
N ALA A 503 -10.44 -3.74 -8.72
CA ALA A 503 -10.55 -3.97 -10.15
C ALA A 503 -9.65 -5.11 -10.62
N TYR A 504 -9.99 -5.67 -11.78
CA TYR A 504 -9.14 -6.58 -12.52
C TYR A 504 -8.33 -5.83 -13.57
N ILE A 505 -7.01 -5.89 -13.43
CA ILE A 505 -6.04 -5.16 -14.24
C ILE A 505 -5.25 -6.18 -15.07
N PRO A 506 -5.03 -5.97 -16.37
CA PRO A 506 -4.20 -6.87 -17.16
C PRO A 506 -2.79 -7.01 -16.56
N LEU A 507 -2.32 -8.26 -16.48
CA LEU A 507 -1.05 -8.60 -15.85
C LEU A 507 0.14 -7.91 -16.53
N ALA A 508 0.09 -7.75 -17.85
CA ALA A 508 1.12 -7.06 -18.63
C ALA A 508 1.24 -5.57 -18.26
N GLU A 509 0.12 -4.90 -17.95
CA GLU A 509 0.15 -3.50 -17.53
C GLU A 509 0.77 -3.35 -16.15
N VAL A 510 0.42 -4.21 -15.20
CA VAL A 510 1.02 -4.21 -13.86
C VAL A 510 2.51 -4.50 -13.92
N ALA A 511 2.96 -5.44 -14.77
CA ALA A 511 4.37 -5.78 -14.91
C ALA A 511 5.25 -4.64 -15.47
N MET A 512 4.65 -3.63 -16.11
CA MET A 512 5.34 -2.48 -16.69
C MET A 512 5.16 -1.19 -15.88
N ALA A 513 4.04 -1.06 -15.16
CA ALA A 513 3.70 0.17 -14.46
C ALA A 513 4.60 0.40 -13.24
N LYS A 514 5.10 1.63 -13.12
CA LYS A 514 5.92 2.08 -11.99
C LYS A 514 5.25 3.22 -11.24
N ASN A 515 5.45 3.25 -9.93
CA ASN A 515 5.02 4.34 -9.04
C ASN A 515 6.23 4.94 -8.32
N VAL A 516 6.77 6.02 -8.87
CA VAL A 516 7.84 6.80 -8.22
C VAL A 516 7.24 7.90 -7.36
N VAL A 517 7.98 8.39 -6.36
CA VAL A 517 7.60 9.60 -5.65
C VAL A 517 7.63 10.78 -6.64
N ASP A 518 6.51 11.50 -6.76
CA ASP A 518 6.48 12.75 -7.51
C ASP A 518 7.05 13.88 -6.64
N THR A 519 8.33 14.22 -6.86
CA THR A 519 9.03 15.27 -6.11
C THR A 519 8.51 16.68 -6.39
N LYS A 520 7.59 16.83 -7.35
CA LYS A 520 6.94 18.11 -7.68
C LYS A 520 5.53 18.22 -7.10
N ASP A 521 5.02 17.16 -6.46
CA ASP A 521 3.70 17.18 -5.85
C ASP A 521 3.69 17.80 -4.44
N HIS A 522 2.48 17.95 -3.90
CA HIS A 522 2.29 18.51 -2.57
C HIS A 522 2.80 17.59 -1.45
N LYS A 523 2.87 16.26 -1.66
CA LYS A 523 3.31 15.31 -0.63
C LYS A 523 4.80 15.46 -0.37
N TRP A 524 5.61 15.59 -1.43
CA TRP A 524 7.04 15.88 -1.25
C TRP A 524 7.26 17.30 -0.71
N ALA A 525 6.46 18.27 -1.13
CA ALA A 525 6.48 19.61 -0.52
C ALA A 525 6.16 19.55 0.98
N TRP A 526 5.24 18.68 1.42
CA TRP A 526 4.97 18.47 2.83
C TRP A 526 6.16 17.88 3.58
N VAL A 527 6.86 16.89 3.01
CA VAL A 527 8.10 16.36 3.61
C VAL A 527 9.09 17.49 3.86
N ARG A 528 9.33 18.33 2.85
CA ARG A 528 10.23 19.49 2.99
C ARG A 528 9.74 20.48 4.03
N SER A 529 8.44 20.73 4.12
CA SER A 529 7.88 21.66 5.11
C SER A 529 7.97 21.15 6.55
N VAL A 530 7.92 19.83 6.78
CA VAL A 530 8.02 19.27 8.14
C VAL A 530 9.47 19.07 8.59
N THR A 531 10.38 18.81 7.66
CA THR A 531 11.81 18.64 7.90
C THR A 531 12.57 19.98 7.89
N ASN A 532 12.02 21.00 7.21
CA ASN A 532 12.73 22.21 6.79
C ASN A 532 14.01 21.95 5.98
N GLN A 533 14.12 20.77 5.34
CA GLN A 533 15.28 20.45 4.52
C GLN A 533 15.30 21.26 3.21
N PRO A 534 16.47 21.68 2.71
CA PRO A 534 16.60 22.31 1.41
C PRO A 534 16.44 21.28 0.28
N ASP A 535 16.41 21.76 -0.96
CA ASP A 535 16.33 20.91 -2.15
C ASP A 535 17.65 20.20 -2.50
N PHE A 536 18.72 20.48 -1.74
CA PHE A 536 20.09 20.00 -2.00
C PHE A 536 20.53 20.17 -3.46
N ALA A 537 20.01 21.19 -4.13
CA ALA A 537 20.45 21.62 -5.46
C ALA A 537 21.70 22.48 -5.31
N LYS A 538 22.67 22.33 -6.22
CA LYS A 538 23.80 23.27 -6.29
C LYS A 538 23.23 24.63 -6.69
N SER A 539 23.53 25.65 -5.91
CA SER A 539 23.28 27.02 -6.35
C SER A 539 24.32 27.37 -7.40
N ASP A 540 23.86 27.80 -8.59
CA ASP A 540 24.71 28.38 -9.63
C ASP A 540 25.37 29.70 -9.16
#